data_AF-A0A3M1B291-F1
#
_entry.id   AF-A0A3M1B291-F1
#
_cell.length_a   1.000
_cell.length_b   1.000
_cell.length_c   1.000
_cell.angle_alpha   90.00
_cell.angle_beta   90.00
_cell.angle_gamma   90.00
#
_symmetry.space_group_name_H-M   'P 1'
#
loop_
_entity.id
_entity.type
_entity.pdbx_description
1 polymer ?
#
loop_
_entity_poly.entity_id
_entity_poly.type
_entity_poly.pdbx_seq_one_letter_code
_entity_poly.pdbx_strand_id
1 'polypeptide(L)'
;MKARLFLLLFMVGTTVFMAGCLKTEEITQDLTEPNLPEQAYNYTDISFPPGLDVAFGSNAPNVFVVNNDPVNFFGGIDNPTVTDEGATLGRVLFYDKRLSINNSIACASCHRQELAFSDFRAGSVGFGGKVTPRNSMAIINVALNRNLFWDSRVHSAKELILQPIQNHIEMGMESLSTLEKKLNNTPFYAELFKNAYGDGQVTSERIADAMAQFLCSMVSADSRFDQGQMNNFADFTAQEKLGMNLFFSSRTKCSECHAGANFMAEDHPGGPYGTPTTRGSANTGLDAVTRDPGFRDGQFRIPS
;
A
#
# COMPACT_ATOMS: atom_id res chain seq x y z
N MET A 1 44.38 64.05 9.92
CA MET A 1 44.30 64.04 8.44
C MET A 1 44.38 62.59 7.97
N LYS A 2 43.51 62.19 7.03
CA LYS A 2 43.24 60.84 6.49
C LYS A 2 42.10 60.07 7.18
N ALA A 3 40.88 60.43 6.76
CA ALA A 3 39.70 59.59 6.81
C ALA A 3 39.88 58.40 5.86
N ARG A 4 39.45 57.20 6.26
CA ARG A 4 39.28 56.05 5.34
C ARG A 4 37.81 55.63 5.38
N LEU A 5 37.20 55.86 4.22
CA LEU A 5 35.86 55.48 3.81
C LEU A 5 35.75 53.94 3.77
N PHE A 6 34.88 53.34 4.58
CA PHE A 6 34.52 51.92 4.45
C PHE A 6 33.15 51.84 3.75
N LEU A 7 33.16 51.29 2.54
CA LEU A 7 32.01 51.09 1.68
C LEU A 7 31.21 49.87 2.17
N LEU A 8 29.90 50.05 2.41
CA LEU A 8 28.96 48.96 2.67
C LEU A 8 28.82 48.07 1.42
N LEU A 9 28.94 46.75 1.58
CA LEU A 9 28.32 45.78 0.67
C LEU A 9 27.15 45.11 1.42
N PHE A 10 25.93 45.46 1.02
CA PHE A 10 24.70 44.79 1.44
C PHE A 10 24.53 43.55 0.54
N MET A 11 24.78 42.36 1.07
CA MET A 11 24.47 41.10 0.39
C MET A 11 22.97 40.81 0.59
N VAL A 12 22.15 41.14 -0.40
CA VAL A 12 20.74 40.72 -0.44
C VAL A 12 20.72 39.27 -0.88
N GLY A 13 20.60 38.35 0.09
CA GLY A 13 20.35 36.94 -0.18
C GLY A 13 18.91 36.75 -0.63
N THR A 14 18.70 36.45 -1.91
CA THR A 14 17.43 35.97 -2.44
C THR A 14 17.18 34.55 -1.96
N THR A 15 16.39 34.38 -0.91
CA THR A 15 15.79 33.09 -0.55
C THR A 15 14.75 32.72 -1.60
N VAL A 16 15.13 31.84 -2.52
CA VAL A 16 14.19 31.17 -3.43
C VAL A 16 13.41 30.14 -2.60
N PHE A 17 12.18 30.48 -2.24
CA PHE A 17 11.21 29.50 -1.73
C PHE A 17 10.83 28.59 -2.90
N MET A 18 11.37 27.37 -2.95
CA MET A 18 10.77 26.31 -3.76
C MET A 18 9.45 25.92 -3.09
N ALA A 19 8.35 26.43 -3.61
CA ALA A 19 7.03 25.88 -3.35
C ALA A 19 6.95 24.52 -4.07
N GLY A 20 7.38 23.46 -3.38
CA GLY A 20 7.04 22.10 -3.77
C GLY A 20 5.52 21.97 -3.72
N CYS A 21 4.92 21.49 -4.82
CA CYS A 21 3.50 21.22 -4.91
C CYS A 21 3.18 19.97 -4.07
N LEU A 22 3.20 20.09 -2.74
CA LEU A 22 2.64 19.08 -1.85
C LEU A 22 1.13 19.25 -1.87
N LYS A 23 0.47 18.53 -2.78
CA LYS A 23 -0.98 18.39 -2.77
C LYS A 23 -1.34 17.46 -1.62
N THR A 24 -1.29 17.96 -0.39
CA THR A 24 -1.92 17.30 0.76
C THR A 24 -3.42 17.37 0.51
N GLU A 25 -4.03 16.28 0.04
CA GLU A 25 -5.48 16.12 0.12
C GLU A 25 -5.82 16.02 1.61
N GLU A 26 -6.20 17.14 2.23
CA GLU A 26 -6.77 17.11 3.57
C GLU A 26 -8.06 16.27 3.53
N ILE A 27 -8.09 15.20 4.32
CA ILE A 27 -9.28 14.35 4.48
C ILE A 27 -10.33 15.16 5.26
N THR A 28 -11.13 15.96 4.55
CA THR A 28 -12.20 16.78 5.14
C THR A 28 -13.35 15.89 5.65
N GLN A 29 -14.01 16.36 6.72
CA GLN A 29 -14.73 15.48 7.65
C GLN A 29 -16.22 15.28 7.35
N ASP A 30 -16.79 15.92 6.34
CA ASP A 30 -18.18 15.69 5.94
C ASP A 30 -18.32 15.97 4.43
N LEU A 31 -17.91 14.98 3.65
CA LEU A 31 -18.07 15.03 2.21
C LEU A 31 -19.57 14.97 1.87
N THR A 32 -20.18 16.08 1.47
CA THR A 32 -21.52 16.07 0.87
C THR A 32 -21.48 15.51 -0.56
N GLU A 33 -20.30 15.50 -1.16
CA GLU A 33 -19.97 15.02 -2.50
C GLU A 33 -18.74 14.10 -2.43
N PRO A 34 -18.63 13.10 -3.30
CA PRO A 34 -17.48 12.19 -3.29
C PRO A 34 -16.19 12.94 -3.65
N ASN A 35 -15.08 12.66 -2.96
CA ASN A 35 -13.76 13.15 -3.34
C ASN A 35 -13.26 12.39 -4.58
N LEU A 36 -13.58 12.92 -5.75
CA LEU A 36 -13.14 12.40 -7.05
C LEU A 36 -12.06 13.29 -7.65
N PRO A 37 -11.09 12.71 -8.38
CA PRO A 37 -10.15 13.51 -9.16
C PRO A 37 -10.88 14.30 -10.26
N GLU A 38 -10.35 15.48 -10.63
CA GLU A 38 -10.90 16.30 -11.72
C GLU A 38 -10.97 15.53 -13.05
N GLN A 39 -9.98 14.67 -13.29
CA GLN A 39 -9.94 13.74 -14.40
C GLN A 39 -9.98 12.32 -13.84
N ALA A 40 -10.88 11.48 -14.35
CA ALA A 40 -10.94 10.07 -13.99
C ALA A 40 -9.58 9.40 -14.25
N TYR A 41 -9.10 8.64 -13.26
CA TYR A 41 -7.90 7.85 -13.42
C TYR A 41 -8.19 6.61 -14.26
N ASN A 42 -7.21 6.22 -15.07
CA ASN A 42 -7.20 4.95 -15.77
C ASN A 42 -6.53 3.91 -14.87
N TYR A 43 -7.32 2.98 -14.34
CA TYR A 43 -6.87 1.92 -13.45
C TYR A 43 -6.67 0.59 -14.18
N THR A 44 -7.26 0.44 -15.36
CA THR A 44 -7.27 -0.79 -16.15
C THR A 44 -6.15 -0.88 -17.19
N ASP A 45 -5.74 0.27 -17.74
CA ASP A 45 -4.74 0.39 -18.80
C ASP A 45 -3.60 1.29 -18.30
N ILE A 46 -2.89 0.78 -17.28
CA ILE A 46 -1.68 1.39 -16.74
C ILE A 46 -0.55 1.15 -17.74
N SER A 47 0.01 2.23 -18.29
CA SER A 47 1.19 2.14 -19.15
C SER A 47 2.46 2.01 -18.33
N PHE A 48 3.22 0.95 -18.60
CA PHE A 48 4.52 0.71 -17.99
C PHE A 48 5.65 1.07 -18.99
N PRO A 49 6.87 1.38 -18.51
CA PRO A 49 8.01 1.60 -19.38
C PRO A 49 8.26 0.40 -20.32
N PRO A 50 8.67 0.61 -21.58
CA PRO A 50 8.86 -0.48 -22.54
C PRO A 50 9.78 -1.59 -22.03
N GLY A 51 9.28 -2.82 -21.90
CA GLY A 51 10.01 -3.99 -21.38
C GLY A 51 9.71 -4.32 -19.91
N LEU A 52 8.98 -3.43 -19.22
CA LEU A 52 8.26 -3.73 -17.99
C LEU A 52 6.79 -3.87 -18.37
N ASP A 53 6.22 -5.06 -18.27
CA ASP A 53 4.81 -5.34 -18.51
C ASP A 53 4.18 -5.77 -17.19
N VAL A 54 2.94 -5.34 -16.90
CA VAL A 54 2.15 -5.92 -15.80
C VAL A 54 0.83 -6.36 -16.39
N ALA A 55 0.60 -7.67 -16.41
CA ALA A 55 -0.64 -8.24 -16.88
C ALA A 55 -1.63 -8.34 -15.71
N PHE A 56 -2.68 -7.51 -15.75
CA PHE A 56 -3.88 -7.64 -14.91
C PHE A 56 -4.98 -8.27 -15.77
N GLY A 57 -5.47 -9.46 -15.42
CA GLY A 57 -6.46 -10.12 -16.28
C GLY A 57 -7.18 -11.29 -15.64
N SER A 58 -8.46 -11.45 -16.00
CA SER A 58 -9.42 -12.41 -15.43
C SER A 58 -9.11 -13.89 -15.72
N ASN A 59 -8.04 -14.23 -16.44
CA ASN A 59 -7.65 -15.60 -16.79
C ASN A 59 -6.12 -15.85 -16.74
N ALA A 60 -5.36 -14.93 -16.14
CA ALA A 60 -3.95 -15.12 -15.83
C ALA A 60 -3.70 -14.60 -14.41
N PRO A 61 -2.90 -15.26 -13.57
CA PRO A 61 -2.51 -14.68 -12.29
C PRO A 61 -1.90 -13.30 -12.56
N ASN A 62 -2.18 -12.32 -11.70
CA ASN A 62 -1.63 -10.97 -11.83
C ASN A 62 -0.10 -11.06 -11.86
N VAL A 63 0.51 -10.84 -13.02
CA VAL A 63 1.92 -11.15 -13.27
C VAL A 63 2.61 -9.89 -13.77
N PHE A 64 3.68 -9.50 -13.08
CA PHE A 64 4.73 -8.69 -13.68
C PHE A 64 5.44 -9.56 -14.72
N VAL A 65 5.40 -9.14 -15.97
CA VAL A 65 6.11 -9.73 -17.10
C VAL A 65 7.29 -8.80 -17.40
N VAL A 66 8.50 -9.34 -17.49
CA VAL A 66 9.66 -8.58 -17.95
C VAL A 66 10.17 -9.27 -19.20
N ASN A 67 10.17 -8.59 -20.34
CA ASN A 67 10.61 -9.11 -21.64
C ASN A 67 9.90 -10.40 -22.11
N ASN A 68 8.56 -10.48 -22.03
CA ASN A 68 7.76 -11.68 -22.35
C ASN A 68 8.07 -12.94 -21.52
N ASP A 69 9.01 -12.87 -20.58
CA ASP A 69 9.16 -13.88 -19.56
C ASP A 69 8.23 -13.52 -18.40
N PRO A 70 7.25 -14.37 -18.05
CA PRO A 70 6.59 -14.23 -16.77
C PRO A 70 7.70 -14.32 -15.73
N VAL A 71 7.93 -13.23 -14.98
CA VAL A 71 8.81 -13.29 -13.83
C VAL A 71 8.22 -14.40 -12.97
N ASN A 72 8.99 -15.45 -12.74
CA ASN A 72 8.50 -16.75 -12.30
C ASN A 72 7.73 -16.58 -10.96
N PHE A 73 6.38 -16.50 -11.01
CA PHE A 73 5.55 -16.18 -9.84
C PHE A 73 4.63 -17.33 -9.51
N PHE A 74 5.00 -18.02 -8.45
CA PHE A 74 4.06 -18.81 -7.65
C PHE A 74 2.94 -17.83 -7.18
N GLY A 75 1.67 -18.04 -7.58
CA GLY A 75 0.60 -17.01 -7.69
C GLY A 75 0.27 -16.08 -6.49
N GLY A 76 -0.38 -14.94 -6.71
CA GLY A 76 -0.73 -13.98 -5.64
C GLY A 76 -1.95 -14.36 -4.77
N ILE A 77 -2.38 -13.45 -3.90
CA ILE A 77 -3.71 -13.50 -3.24
C ILE A 77 -4.85 -13.57 -4.27
N ASP A 78 -6.04 -14.01 -3.83
CA ASP A 78 -7.26 -13.88 -4.63
C ASP A 78 -7.58 -12.40 -4.83
N ASN A 79 -7.34 -11.91 -6.05
CA ASN A 79 -7.42 -10.52 -6.44
C ASN A 79 -8.66 -10.30 -7.31
N PRO A 80 -9.43 -9.22 -7.11
CA PRO A 80 -10.56 -8.92 -7.98
C PRO A 80 -10.08 -8.49 -9.37
N THR A 81 -10.95 -8.65 -10.37
CA THR A 81 -10.80 -7.94 -11.63
C THR A 81 -10.92 -6.44 -11.37
N VAL A 82 -9.92 -5.67 -11.79
CA VAL A 82 -9.95 -4.20 -11.68
C VAL A 82 -10.75 -3.61 -12.83
N THR A 83 -11.68 -2.72 -12.54
CA THR A 83 -12.32 -1.81 -13.51
C THR A 83 -12.09 -0.36 -13.09
N ASP A 84 -12.18 0.58 -14.04
CA ASP A 84 -11.99 2.00 -13.73
C ASP A 84 -13.06 2.49 -12.75
N GLU A 85 -14.32 2.08 -12.94
CA GLU A 85 -15.45 2.45 -12.09
C GLU A 85 -15.35 1.79 -10.70
N GLY A 86 -14.96 0.51 -10.64
CA GLY A 86 -14.82 -0.22 -9.38
C GLY A 86 -13.65 0.32 -8.53
N ALA A 87 -12.49 0.55 -9.14
CA ALA A 87 -11.36 1.18 -8.46
C ALA A 87 -11.63 2.64 -8.09
N THR A 88 -12.42 3.39 -8.89
CA THR A 88 -12.86 4.74 -8.51
C THR A 88 -13.73 4.72 -7.26
N LEU A 89 -14.73 3.82 -7.19
CA LEU A 89 -15.52 3.62 -5.98
C LEU A 89 -14.63 3.21 -4.79
N GLY A 90 -13.68 2.31 -5.01
CA GLY A 90 -12.69 1.90 -4.01
C GLY A 90 -11.86 3.06 -3.48
N ARG A 91 -11.40 3.97 -4.34
CA ARG A 91 -10.68 5.19 -3.95
C ARG A 91 -11.56 6.07 -3.07
N VAL A 92 -12.81 6.33 -3.48
CA VAL A 92 -13.74 7.14 -2.68
C VAL A 92 -13.89 6.53 -1.28
N LEU A 93 -14.12 5.22 -1.19
CA LEU A 93 -14.21 4.50 0.08
C LEU A 93 -12.92 4.62 0.90
N PHE A 94 -11.74 4.43 0.30
CA PHE A 94 -10.44 4.46 1.01
C PHE A 94 -10.19 5.76 1.77
N TYR A 95 -10.67 6.89 1.24
CA TYR A 95 -10.55 8.21 1.85
C TYR A 95 -11.76 8.61 2.71
N ASP A 96 -12.81 7.81 2.78
CA ASP A 96 -14.06 8.17 3.45
C ASP A 96 -14.05 7.82 4.95
N LYS A 97 -14.15 8.85 5.80
CA LYS A 97 -14.19 8.66 7.26
C LYS A 97 -15.45 7.98 7.75
N ARG A 98 -16.54 7.94 6.95
CA ARG A 98 -17.80 7.28 7.32
C ARG A 98 -17.65 5.76 7.48
N LEU A 99 -16.55 5.17 7.00
CA LEU A 99 -16.21 3.77 7.30
C LEU A 99 -15.95 3.52 8.80
N SER A 100 -15.52 4.53 9.57
CA SER A 100 -15.39 4.43 11.03
C SER A 100 -16.69 4.73 11.75
N ILE A 101 -16.91 4.13 12.91
CA ILE A 101 -18.18 4.25 13.67
C ILE A 101 -18.55 5.70 13.98
N ASN A 102 -17.56 6.55 14.28
CA ASN A 102 -17.73 7.96 14.67
C ASN A 102 -17.32 8.98 13.60
N ASN A 103 -17.16 8.57 12.34
CA ASN A 103 -16.78 9.46 11.22
C ASN A 103 -15.43 10.19 11.41
N SER A 104 -14.47 9.59 12.13
CA SER A 104 -13.18 10.24 12.42
C SER A 104 -11.98 9.66 11.65
N ILE A 105 -12.03 8.38 11.28
CA ILE A 105 -10.92 7.65 10.66
C ILE A 105 -11.36 7.05 9.33
N ALA A 106 -10.49 7.18 8.33
CA ALA A 106 -10.55 6.49 7.04
C ALA A 106 -9.33 5.57 6.90
N CYS A 107 -9.30 4.69 5.89
CA CYS A 107 -8.10 3.88 5.62
C CYS A 107 -6.87 4.76 5.39
N ALA A 108 -7.04 5.87 4.65
CA ALA A 108 -6.03 6.88 4.41
C ALA A 108 -5.50 7.61 5.66
N SER A 109 -6.19 7.50 6.82
CA SER A 109 -5.69 8.08 8.08
C SER A 109 -4.45 7.37 8.61
N CYS A 110 -4.32 6.07 8.31
CA CYS A 110 -3.18 5.23 8.70
C CYS A 110 -2.34 4.81 7.50
N HIS A 111 -2.93 4.74 6.30
CA HIS A 111 -2.25 4.38 5.05
C HIS A 111 -2.10 5.61 4.16
N ARG A 112 -1.14 6.49 4.51
CA ARG A 112 -0.99 7.82 3.91
C ARG A 112 -0.26 7.74 2.58
N GLN A 113 -0.87 8.23 1.50
CA GLN A 113 -0.32 8.12 0.14
C GLN A 113 1.09 8.71 0.03
N GLU A 114 1.35 9.86 0.66
CA GLU A 114 2.65 10.53 0.68
C GLU A 114 3.75 9.75 1.43
N LEU A 115 3.38 8.70 2.16
CA LEU A 115 4.27 7.78 2.86
C LEU A 115 4.20 6.37 2.26
N ALA A 116 4.00 6.25 0.94
CA ALA A 116 3.81 4.96 0.27
C ALA A 116 2.65 4.14 0.86
N PHE A 117 1.58 4.82 1.24
CA PHE A 117 0.40 4.24 1.89
C PHE A 117 0.73 3.51 3.21
N SER A 118 1.66 4.06 4.00
CA SER A 118 2.00 3.61 5.35
C SER A 118 1.75 4.70 6.41
N ASP A 119 2.03 4.39 7.68
CA ASP A 119 2.09 5.38 8.75
C ASP A 119 3.55 5.62 9.18
N PHE A 120 3.87 6.87 9.51
CA PHE A 120 5.17 7.25 10.08
C PHE A 120 5.28 6.88 11.57
N ARG A 121 4.15 6.58 12.23
CA ARG A 121 4.11 6.21 13.65
C ARG A 121 4.40 4.72 13.84
N ALA A 122 5.02 4.37 14.96
CA ALA A 122 5.22 2.96 15.35
C ALA A 122 3.89 2.18 15.53
N GLY A 123 2.80 2.89 15.84
CA GLY A 123 1.43 2.40 15.80
C GLY A 123 0.50 3.55 15.44
N SER A 124 -0.55 3.25 14.70
CA SER A 124 -1.51 4.23 14.20
C SER A 124 -2.55 4.57 15.26
N VAL A 125 -3.12 5.78 15.19
CA VAL A 125 -4.15 6.24 16.12
C VAL A 125 -5.52 5.97 15.49
N GLY A 126 -6.33 5.13 16.11
CA GLY A 126 -7.66 4.82 15.62
C GLY A 126 -8.77 5.72 16.17
N PHE A 127 -10.02 5.35 15.89
CA PHE A 127 -11.19 6.24 15.99
C PHE A 127 -11.46 6.78 17.41
N GLY A 128 -11.05 6.04 18.44
CA GLY A 128 -11.18 6.42 19.84
C GLY A 128 -9.92 6.98 20.48
N GLY A 129 -8.90 7.34 19.67
CA GLY A 129 -7.61 7.86 20.17
C GLY A 129 -6.66 6.79 20.72
N LYS A 130 -7.03 5.50 20.65
CA LYS A 130 -6.15 4.39 21.02
C LYS A 130 -5.13 4.12 19.92
N VAL A 131 -3.94 3.69 20.33
CA VAL A 131 -2.84 3.34 19.42
C VAL A 131 -2.90 1.85 19.08
N THR A 132 -2.77 1.50 17.79
CA THR A 132 -2.69 0.11 17.33
C THR A 132 -1.40 -0.55 17.84
N PRO A 133 -1.40 -1.88 18.06
CA PRO A 133 -0.23 -2.59 18.58
C PRO A 133 0.92 -2.70 17.56
N ARG A 134 0.65 -2.46 16.27
CA ARG A 134 1.62 -2.56 15.17
C ARG A 134 1.52 -1.35 14.25
N ASN A 135 2.62 -1.05 13.57
CA ASN A 135 2.69 -0.06 12.50
C ASN A 135 1.81 -0.49 11.31
N SER A 136 1.14 0.47 10.68
CA SER A 136 0.46 0.27 9.40
C SER A 136 1.49 0.12 8.28
N MET A 137 1.57 -1.10 7.74
CA MET A 137 2.47 -1.45 6.62
C MET A 137 2.17 -0.60 5.39
N ALA A 138 3.19 -0.39 4.55
CA ALA A 138 2.96 0.05 3.18
C ALA A 138 2.08 -0.98 2.44
N ILE A 139 1.09 -0.49 1.70
CA ILE A 139 0.14 -1.33 0.94
C ILE A 139 0.24 -1.09 -0.57
N ILE A 140 1.30 -0.43 -1.04
CA ILE A 140 1.68 -0.47 -2.46
C ILE A 140 2.00 -1.91 -2.87
N ASN A 141 1.74 -2.24 -4.13
CA ASN A 141 1.98 -3.57 -4.70
C ASN A 141 1.23 -4.70 -3.98
N VAL A 142 0.08 -4.44 -3.34
CA VAL A 142 -0.64 -5.46 -2.56
C VAL A 142 -0.99 -6.70 -3.39
N ALA A 143 -1.27 -6.51 -4.68
CA ALA A 143 -1.64 -7.59 -5.60
C ALA A 143 -0.54 -8.64 -5.78
N LEU A 144 0.71 -8.28 -5.49
CA LEU A 144 1.89 -9.15 -5.55
C LEU A 144 2.16 -9.91 -4.26
N ASN A 145 1.46 -9.54 -3.20
CA ASN A 145 1.58 -10.24 -1.95
C ASN A 145 0.78 -11.55 -2.00
N ARG A 146 1.22 -12.52 -1.21
CA ARG A 146 0.51 -13.79 -0.98
C ARG A 146 -0.20 -13.84 0.36
N ASN A 147 0.35 -13.11 1.30
CA ASN A 147 -0.07 -13.01 2.68
C ASN A 147 -0.13 -11.55 3.08
N LEU A 148 -1.02 -11.23 4.01
CA LEU A 148 -1.30 -9.87 4.42
C LEU A 148 -1.32 -9.79 5.94
N PHE A 149 -1.18 -8.56 6.45
CA PHE A 149 -0.79 -8.25 7.83
C PHE A 149 0.61 -8.78 8.22
N TRP A 150 1.14 -8.19 9.30
CA TRP A 150 2.40 -8.59 9.92
C TRP A 150 2.42 -10.05 10.39
N ASP A 151 1.27 -10.62 10.75
CA ASP A 151 1.11 -12.00 11.22
C ASP A 151 0.60 -12.95 10.14
N SER A 152 0.53 -12.50 8.88
CA SER A 152 0.17 -13.36 7.75
C SER A 152 -1.24 -13.98 7.85
N ARG A 153 -2.13 -13.41 8.67
CA ARG A 153 -3.39 -14.06 9.04
C ARG A 153 -4.49 -14.02 7.98
N VAL A 154 -4.32 -13.23 6.92
CA VAL A 154 -5.27 -13.19 5.79
C VAL A 154 -4.54 -13.27 4.46
N HIS A 155 -5.21 -13.85 3.47
CA HIS A 155 -4.68 -14.14 2.14
C HIS A 155 -5.61 -13.62 1.03
N SER A 156 -6.47 -12.64 1.37
CA SER A 156 -7.37 -11.96 0.44
C SER A 156 -7.40 -10.47 0.74
N ALA A 157 -7.37 -9.63 -0.31
CA ALA A 157 -7.51 -8.19 -0.18
C ALA A 157 -8.85 -7.81 0.47
N LYS A 158 -9.92 -8.54 0.14
CA LYS A 158 -11.27 -8.31 0.70
C LYS A 158 -11.29 -8.53 2.21
N GLU A 159 -10.65 -9.59 2.69
CA GLU A 159 -10.52 -9.86 4.13
C GLU A 159 -9.65 -8.81 4.84
N LEU A 160 -8.55 -8.39 4.20
CA LEU A 160 -7.68 -7.30 4.69
C LEU A 160 -8.48 -6.01 4.92
N ILE A 161 -9.45 -5.70 4.07
CA ILE A 161 -10.27 -4.48 4.16
C ILE A 161 -11.32 -4.55 5.27
N LEU A 162 -12.01 -5.69 5.40
CA LEU A 162 -13.13 -5.82 6.34
C LEU A 162 -12.69 -5.92 7.81
N GLN A 163 -11.45 -6.36 8.09
CA GLN A 163 -10.96 -6.49 9.46
C GLN A 163 -10.71 -5.14 10.15
N PRO A 164 -9.97 -4.16 9.58
CA PRO A 164 -9.79 -2.81 10.14
C PRO A 164 -11.09 -2.08 10.42
N ILE A 165 -12.07 -2.22 9.52
CA ILE A 165 -13.41 -1.63 9.65
C ILE A 165 -14.06 -2.05 10.98
N GLN A 166 -13.99 -3.34 11.32
CA GLN A 166 -14.62 -3.92 12.51
C GLN A 166 -13.72 -3.89 13.76
N ASN A 167 -12.42 -3.59 13.60
CA ASN A 167 -11.50 -3.57 14.72
C ASN A 167 -11.83 -2.41 15.68
N HIS A 168 -12.04 -2.76 16.96
CA HIS A 168 -12.43 -1.86 18.06
C HIS A 168 -11.35 -0.86 18.49
N ILE A 169 -10.14 -0.95 17.95
CA ILE A 169 -9.09 0.07 18.09
C ILE A 169 -9.05 0.95 16.83
N GLU A 170 -9.17 0.35 15.64
CA GLU A 170 -8.96 1.03 14.36
C GLU A 170 -10.18 1.87 13.95
N MET A 171 -11.22 1.26 13.34
CA MET A 171 -12.39 2.00 12.81
C MET A 171 -13.68 1.74 13.62
N GLY A 172 -13.74 0.65 14.38
CA GLY A 172 -14.75 0.41 15.42
C GLY A 172 -16.17 0.13 14.94
N MET A 173 -16.38 -0.18 13.67
CA MET A 173 -17.72 -0.46 13.15
C MET A 173 -18.30 -1.73 13.81
N GLU A 174 -19.46 -1.60 14.44
CA GLU A 174 -20.06 -2.67 15.24
C GLU A 174 -20.50 -3.88 14.40
N SER A 175 -20.90 -3.64 13.16
CA SER A 175 -21.26 -4.70 12.21
C SER A 175 -21.20 -4.20 10.76
N LEU A 176 -21.04 -5.15 9.84
CA LEU A 176 -21.10 -4.86 8.40
C LEU A 176 -22.48 -4.34 7.97
N SER A 177 -23.56 -4.79 8.60
CA SER A 177 -24.91 -4.27 8.30
C SER A 177 -25.10 -2.83 8.75
N THR A 178 -24.43 -2.38 9.81
CA THR A 178 -24.40 -0.97 10.21
C THR A 178 -23.65 -0.14 9.18
N LEU A 179 -22.52 -0.63 8.67
CA LEU A 179 -21.79 0.03 7.58
C LEU A 179 -22.65 0.15 6.32
N GLU A 180 -23.25 -0.96 5.87
CA GLU A 180 -24.12 -0.99 4.69
C GLU A 180 -25.25 0.04 4.79
N LYS A 181 -25.95 0.11 5.92
CA LYS A 181 -27.01 1.12 6.15
C LYS A 181 -26.46 2.54 6.08
N LYS A 182 -25.29 2.78 6.68
CA LYS A 182 -24.65 4.09 6.71
C LYS A 182 -24.29 4.58 5.30
N LEU A 183 -23.72 3.71 4.47
CA LEU A 183 -23.35 4.05 3.10
C LEU A 183 -24.59 4.12 2.18
N ASN A 184 -25.58 3.25 2.34
CA ASN A 184 -26.86 3.34 1.60
C ASN A 184 -27.59 4.68 1.86
N ASN A 185 -27.48 5.24 3.07
CA ASN A 185 -28.07 6.53 3.42
C ASN A 185 -27.25 7.75 2.97
N THR A 186 -26.13 7.54 2.27
CA THR A 186 -25.28 8.61 1.76
C THR A 186 -25.58 8.82 0.27
N PRO A 187 -26.12 9.98 -0.16
CA PRO A 187 -26.75 10.14 -1.47
C PRO A 187 -25.89 9.76 -2.69
N PHE A 188 -24.57 10.00 -2.63
CA PHE A 188 -23.70 9.78 -3.78
C PHE A 188 -23.29 8.32 -3.99
N TYR A 189 -23.40 7.44 -2.98
CA TYR A 189 -22.96 6.05 -3.16
C TYR A 189 -23.86 5.27 -4.11
N ALA A 190 -25.16 5.54 -4.16
CA ALA A 190 -26.07 4.82 -5.05
C ALA A 190 -25.60 4.90 -6.52
N GLU A 191 -25.18 6.07 -6.99
CA GLU A 191 -24.68 6.22 -8.37
C GLU A 191 -23.27 5.63 -8.53
N LEU A 192 -22.38 5.77 -7.55
CA LEU A 192 -21.05 5.14 -7.61
C LEU A 192 -21.13 3.61 -7.69
N PHE A 193 -22.00 2.98 -6.89
CA PHE A 193 -22.22 1.54 -6.93
C PHE A 193 -22.89 1.11 -8.24
N LYS A 194 -23.83 1.91 -8.75
CA LYS A 194 -24.45 1.67 -10.05
C LYS A 194 -23.45 1.72 -11.20
N ASN A 195 -22.51 2.65 -11.17
CA ASN A 195 -21.45 2.73 -12.16
C ASN A 195 -20.50 1.51 -12.08
N ALA A 196 -20.15 1.08 -10.86
CA ALA A 196 -19.24 -0.05 -10.66
C ALA A 196 -19.89 -1.44 -10.91
N TYR A 197 -21.16 -1.62 -10.56
CA TYR A 197 -21.81 -2.94 -10.49
C TYR A 197 -23.13 -3.05 -11.27
N GLY A 198 -23.58 -1.98 -11.92
CA GLY A 198 -24.83 -1.94 -12.70
C GLY A 198 -26.09 -1.62 -11.88
N ASP A 199 -26.00 -1.58 -10.56
CA ASP A 199 -27.09 -1.17 -9.66
C ASP A 199 -26.55 -0.49 -8.39
N GLY A 200 -27.40 0.28 -7.71
CA GLY A 200 -27.01 1.09 -6.55
C GLY A 200 -26.99 0.36 -5.20
N GLN A 201 -27.05 -0.98 -5.16
CA GLN A 201 -27.03 -1.70 -3.89
C GLN A 201 -25.66 -1.65 -3.24
N VAL A 202 -25.62 -1.13 -2.02
CA VAL A 202 -24.42 -1.11 -1.19
C VAL A 202 -24.42 -2.30 -0.24
N THR A 203 -23.50 -3.24 -0.49
CA THR A 203 -23.27 -4.44 0.34
C THR A 203 -21.82 -4.49 0.81
N SER A 204 -21.55 -5.14 1.94
CA SER A 204 -20.18 -5.33 2.46
C SER A 204 -19.28 -6.08 1.50
N GLU A 205 -19.82 -7.03 0.73
CA GLU A 205 -19.10 -7.71 -0.35
C GLU A 205 -18.64 -6.72 -1.43
N ARG A 206 -19.53 -5.85 -1.93
CA ARG A 206 -19.19 -4.85 -2.94
C ARG A 206 -18.29 -3.73 -2.41
N ILE A 207 -18.43 -3.37 -1.13
CA ILE A 207 -17.50 -2.45 -0.45
C ILE A 207 -16.08 -3.05 -0.46
N ALA A 208 -15.94 -4.29 0.00
CA ALA A 208 -14.66 -4.98 0.06
C ALA A 208 -14.07 -5.20 -1.34
N ASP A 209 -14.91 -5.55 -2.32
CA ASP A 209 -14.50 -5.74 -3.71
C ASP A 209 -14.00 -4.45 -4.36
N ALA A 210 -14.78 -3.36 -4.30
CA ALA A 210 -14.37 -2.07 -4.89
C ALA A 210 -13.08 -1.55 -4.26
N MET A 211 -12.96 -1.62 -2.93
CA MET A 211 -11.73 -1.25 -2.24
C MET A 211 -10.57 -2.16 -2.67
N ALA A 212 -10.77 -3.47 -2.77
CA ALA A 212 -9.73 -4.39 -3.23
C ALA A 212 -9.27 -4.04 -4.66
N GLN A 213 -10.17 -3.67 -5.57
CA GLN A 213 -9.79 -3.20 -6.91
C GLN A 213 -8.89 -1.95 -6.84
N PHE A 214 -9.22 -0.99 -5.97
CA PHE A 214 -8.36 0.18 -5.76
C PHE A 214 -7.01 -0.18 -5.15
N LEU A 215 -6.96 -1.07 -4.14
CA LEU A 215 -5.67 -1.47 -3.58
C LEU A 215 -4.81 -2.21 -4.61
N CYS A 216 -5.39 -3.09 -5.42
CA CYS A 216 -4.68 -3.85 -6.44
C CYS A 216 -4.19 -2.99 -7.61
N SER A 217 -4.79 -1.82 -7.84
CA SER A 217 -4.31 -0.86 -8.84
C SER A 217 -3.18 0.05 -8.33
N MET A 218 -2.88 0.06 -7.02
CA MET A 218 -1.76 0.79 -6.43
C MET A 218 -0.43 0.09 -6.69
N VAL A 219 0.05 0.17 -7.93
CA VAL A 219 1.31 -0.43 -8.34
C VAL A 219 2.43 0.60 -8.45
N SER A 220 3.55 0.32 -7.81
CA SER A 220 4.81 1.03 -7.95
C SER A 220 5.73 0.23 -8.86
N ALA A 221 6.23 0.90 -9.89
CA ALA A 221 7.05 0.36 -10.96
C ALA A 221 8.09 1.42 -11.39
N ASP A 222 9.02 1.03 -12.25
CA ASP A 222 10.07 1.92 -12.80
C ASP A 222 11.04 2.48 -11.75
N SER A 223 11.27 1.73 -10.66
CA SER A 223 12.33 2.07 -9.72
C SER A 223 13.70 1.97 -10.40
N ARG A 224 14.72 2.60 -9.80
CA ARG A 224 16.11 2.44 -10.26
C ARG A 224 16.51 0.96 -10.36
N PHE A 225 15.99 0.12 -9.48
CA PHE A 225 16.23 -1.32 -9.51
C PHE A 225 15.56 -1.98 -10.71
N ASP A 226 14.31 -1.63 -11.03
CA ASP A 226 13.57 -2.17 -12.18
C ASP A 226 14.28 -1.84 -13.50
N GLN A 227 14.68 -0.58 -13.67
CA GLN A 227 15.48 -0.14 -14.82
C GLN A 227 16.81 -0.91 -14.91
N GLY A 228 17.44 -1.16 -13.76
CA GLY A 228 18.64 -1.98 -13.65
C GLY A 228 18.41 -3.41 -14.13
N GLN A 229 17.31 -4.06 -13.74
CA GLN A 229 17.00 -5.41 -14.21
C GLN A 229 16.91 -5.49 -15.74
N MET A 230 16.30 -4.49 -16.38
CA MET A 230 16.11 -4.43 -17.83
C MET A 230 17.41 -4.29 -18.63
N ASN A 231 18.45 -3.70 -18.03
CA ASN A 231 19.75 -3.49 -18.68
C ASN A 231 20.90 -4.30 -18.03
N ASN A 232 20.58 -5.34 -17.26
CA ASN A 232 21.56 -6.15 -16.54
C ASN A 232 22.47 -5.34 -15.60
N PHE A 233 21.88 -4.31 -14.96
CA PHE A 233 22.48 -3.39 -14.01
C PHE A 233 23.68 -2.62 -14.59
N ALA A 234 23.71 -2.43 -15.90
CA ALA A 234 24.80 -1.72 -16.59
C ALA A 234 25.00 -0.31 -16.01
N ASP A 235 23.89 0.39 -15.79
CA ASP A 235 23.85 1.80 -15.37
C ASP A 235 23.95 2.00 -13.85
N PHE A 236 24.06 0.94 -13.05
CA PHE A 236 24.28 1.10 -11.61
C PHE A 236 25.66 1.74 -11.35
N THR A 237 25.66 2.70 -10.43
CA THR A 237 26.86 3.25 -9.81
C THR A 237 27.64 2.17 -9.09
N ALA A 238 28.92 2.43 -8.78
CA ALA A 238 29.74 1.50 -8.02
C ALA A 238 29.13 1.18 -6.64
N GLN A 239 28.47 2.14 -6.00
CA GLN A 239 27.83 1.96 -4.70
C GLN A 239 26.56 1.11 -4.79
N GLU A 240 25.71 1.32 -5.80
CA GLU A 240 24.54 0.48 -6.05
C GLU A 240 24.95 -0.97 -6.36
N LYS A 241 25.98 -1.18 -7.19
CA LYS A 241 26.54 -2.51 -7.48
C LYS A 241 27.06 -3.18 -6.21
N LEU A 242 27.75 -2.44 -5.34
CA LEU A 242 28.23 -2.97 -4.07
C LEU A 242 27.05 -3.39 -3.17
N GLY A 243 26.03 -2.54 -3.02
CA GLY A 243 24.84 -2.84 -2.22
C GLY A 243 24.08 -4.05 -2.74
N MET A 244 23.87 -4.13 -4.05
CA MET A 244 23.26 -5.28 -4.72
C MET A 244 24.06 -6.56 -4.50
N ASN A 245 25.38 -6.52 -4.71
CA ASN A 245 26.25 -7.67 -4.50
C ASN A 245 26.24 -8.14 -3.05
N LEU A 246 26.17 -7.22 -2.08
CA LEU A 246 25.98 -7.59 -0.68
C LEU A 246 24.63 -8.29 -0.52
N PHE A 247 23.52 -7.66 -0.92
CA PHE A 247 22.16 -8.18 -0.75
C PHE A 247 21.99 -9.62 -1.26
N PHE A 248 22.50 -9.91 -2.46
CA PHE A 248 22.43 -11.23 -3.10
C PHE A 248 23.60 -12.18 -2.75
N SER A 249 24.49 -11.77 -1.85
CA SER A 249 25.62 -12.62 -1.46
C SER A 249 25.21 -13.73 -0.50
N SER A 250 25.94 -14.85 -0.57
CA SER A 250 25.89 -15.90 0.46
C SER A 250 26.44 -15.46 1.83
N ARG A 251 27.07 -14.28 1.90
CA ARG A 251 27.62 -13.71 3.14
C ARG A 251 26.54 -13.05 4.00
N THR A 252 25.65 -12.27 3.40
CA THR A 252 24.57 -11.57 4.13
C THR A 252 23.23 -12.26 3.99
N LYS A 253 23.01 -13.04 2.92
CA LYS A 253 21.84 -13.92 2.73
C LYS A 253 20.50 -13.19 2.73
N CYS A 254 20.47 -11.88 2.45
CA CYS A 254 19.23 -11.09 2.47
C CYS A 254 18.19 -11.67 1.50
N SER A 255 18.65 -12.06 0.31
CA SER A 255 17.81 -12.65 -0.74
C SER A 255 17.34 -14.09 -0.47
N GLU A 256 17.76 -14.74 0.63
CA GLU A 256 17.17 -16.03 1.04
C GLU A 256 15.73 -15.84 1.55
N CYS A 257 15.42 -14.64 2.06
CA CYS A 257 14.10 -14.26 2.59
C CYS A 257 13.45 -13.18 1.73
N HIS A 258 14.18 -12.17 1.26
CA HIS A 258 13.63 -11.09 0.46
C HIS A 258 13.85 -11.35 -1.03
N ALA A 259 12.87 -11.94 -1.70
CA ALA A 259 13.00 -12.40 -3.09
C ALA A 259 11.75 -12.14 -3.94
N GLY A 260 11.82 -12.47 -5.22
CA GLY A 260 10.75 -12.19 -6.18
C GLY A 260 10.63 -10.70 -6.52
N ALA A 261 9.54 -10.31 -7.20
CA ALA A 261 9.36 -8.97 -7.75
C ALA A 261 9.07 -7.93 -6.67
N ASN A 262 8.50 -8.37 -5.55
CA ASN A 262 8.18 -7.50 -4.42
C ASN A 262 9.05 -7.83 -3.20
N PHE A 263 10.24 -8.42 -3.39
CA PHE A 263 11.23 -8.68 -2.33
C PHE A 263 10.66 -9.22 -1.00
N MET A 264 9.65 -10.08 -1.10
CA MET A 264 8.93 -10.64 0.03
C MET A 264 9.17 -12.15 0.12
N ALA A 265 8.71 -12.76 1.21
CA ALA A 265 8.70 -14.21 1.34
C ALA A 265 7.38 -14.75 1.86
N GLU A 266 7.17 -16.00 1.50
CA GLU A 266 6.03 -16.80 1.90
C GLU A 266 6.02 -17.09 3.40
N ASP A 267 4.86 -17.45 3.95
CA ASP A 267 4.55 -17.52 5.38
C ASP A 267 5.57 -18.33 6.19
N HIS A 268 5.71 -19.61 5.85
CA HIS A 268 6.54 -20.59 6.55
C HIS A 268 6.65 -21.89 5.73
N PRO A 269 7.52 -22.84 6.15
CA PRO A 269 7.71 -24.06 5.41
C PRO A 269 6.42 -24.87 5.32
N GLY A 270 6.02 -25.28 4.12
CA GLY A 270 4.83 -26.11 3.90
C GLY A 270 3.50 -25.43 4.23
N GLY A 271 3.46 -24.09 4.33
CA GLY A 271 2.21 -23.34 4.32
C GLY A 271 1.48 -23.45 2.97
N PRO A 272 0.18 -23.11 2.89
CA PRO A 272 -0.59 -23.19 1.64
C PRO A 272 0.03 -22.38 0.49
N TYR A 273 0.79 -21.34 0.85
CA TYR A 273 1.53 -20.49 -0.07
C TYR A 273 3.04 -20.49 0.23
N GLY A 274 3.58 -21.51 0.91
CA GLY A 274 4.96 -21.56 1.42
C GLY A 274 5.88 -22.60 0.77
N THR A 275 7.14 -22.25 0.54
CA THR A 275 8.16 -23.18 0.03
C THR A 275 8.54 -24.17 1.13
N PRO A 276 9.14 -25.34 0.83
CA PRO A 276 9.47 -26.33 1.86
C PRO A 276 10.52 -25.87 2.89
N THR A 277 11.17 -24.72 2.71
CA THR A 277 12.36 -24.35 3.49
C THR A 277 12.32 -22.94 4.08
N THR A 278 11.50 -22.02 3.54
CA THR A 278 11.47 -20.63 4.00
C THR A 278 10.73 -20.52 5.32
N ARG A 279 11.45 -20.23 6.42
CA ARG A 279 10.84 -19.87 7.71
C ARG A 279 10.56 -18.38 7.73
N GLY A 280 9.33 -17.97 8.01
CA GLY A 280 8.99 -16.57 8.27
C GLY A 280 9.93 -15.96 9.31
N SER A 281 10.08 -14.63 9.28
CA SER A 281 11.00 -13.94 10.18
C SER A 281 10.45 -13.99 11.61
N ALA A 282 11.17 -14.61 12.54
CA ALA A 282 10.84 -14.47 13.96
C ALA A 282 11.27 -13.09 14.46
N ASN A 283 10.54 -12.51 15.41
CA ASN A 283 11.10 -11.44 16.24
C ASN A 283 12.43 -11.95 16.79
N THR A 284 13.51 -11.28 16.40
CA THR A 284 14.87 -11.73 16.67
C THR A 284 15.28 -11.53 18.13
N GLY A 285 14.36 -11.07 18.99
CA GLY A 285 14.59 -10.86 20.41
C GLY A 285 15.50 -9.67 20.72
N LEU A 286 15.73 -8.80 19.73
CA LEU A 286 16.48 -7.54 19.92
C LEU A 286 15.65 -6.46 20.62
N ASP A 287 14.35 -6.70 20.80
CA ASP A 287 13.51 -5.87 21.65
C ASP A 287 13.98 -5.98 23.10
N ALA A 288 14.27 -4.84 23.73
CA ALA A 288 14.56 -4.81 25.16
C ALA A 288 13.39 -5.33 26.02
N VAL A 289 12.16 -5.25 25.49
CA VAL A 289 10.94 -5.83 26.07
C VAL A 289 10.05 -6.35 24.94
N THR A 290 9.82 -7.66 24.89
CA THR A 290 8.88 -8.26 23.94
C THR A 290 7.44 -7.84 24.28
N ARG A 291 6.84 -7.03 23.40
CA ARG A 291 5.44 -6.56 23.54
C ARG A 291 4.48 -7.22 22.55
N ASP A 292 5.03 -7.82 21.50
CA ASP A 292 4.29 -8.48 20.43
C ASP A 292 4.82 -9.90 20.25
N PRO A 293 4.03 -10.94 20.59
CA PRO A 293 4.45 -12.33 20.44
C PRO A 293 4.43 -12.80 18.98
N GLY A 294 4.09 -11.94 18.01
CA GLY A 294 3.98 -12.32 16.60
C GLY A 294 2.89 -13.37 16.36
N PHE A 295 3.03 -14.12 15.28
CA PHE A 295 2.23 -15.30 14.98
C PHE A 295 2.94 -16.58 15.47
N ARG A 296 2.24 -17.44 16.20
CA ARG A 296 2.78 -18.70 16.77
C ARG A 296 4.09 -18.44 17.54
N ASP A 297 5.20 -19.04 17.10
CA ASP A 297 6.53 -18.98 17.75
C ASP A 297 7.26 -17.65 17.47
N GLY A 298 6.60 -16.50 17.58
CA GLY A 298 7.25 -15.20 17.33
C GLY A 298 7.35 -14.80 15.86
N GLN A 299 6.67 -15.47 14.93
CA GLN A 299 6.84 -15.27 13.50
C GLN A 299 6.10 -14.03 12.97
N PHE A 300 6.70 -13.42 11.97
CA PHE A 300 6.18 -12.29 11.22
C PHE A 300 6.33 -12.61 9.73
N ARG A 301 5.39 -12.10 8.96
CA ARG A 301 5.52 -11.99 7.51
C ARG A 301 6.77 -11.18 7.18
N ILE A 302 7.52 -11.65 6.19
CA ILE A 302 8.66 -10.93 5.63
C ILE A 302 8.11 -9.81 4.74
N PRO A 303 8.29 -8.53 5.13
CA PRO A 303 7.77 -7.42 4.35
C PRO A 303 8.51 -7.29 3.01
N SER A 304 7.81 -6.70 2.04
CA SER A 304 8.39 -6.17 0.80
C SER A 304 9.33 -5.00 1.08
#